data_AF-A0A0M8WP40-F1
#
_entry.id   AF-A0A0M8WP40-F1
#
_cell.length_a   1.000
_cell.length_b   1.000
_cell.length_c   1.000
_cell.angle_alpha   90.00
_cell.angle_beta   90.00
_cell.angle_gamma   90.00
#
_symmetry.space_group_name_H-M   'P 1'
#
loop_
_entity.id
_entity.type
_entity.pdbx_description
1 polymer ?
#
loop_
_entity_poly.entity_id
_entity_poly.type
_entity_poly.pdbx_seq_one_letter_code
_entity_poly.pdbx_strand_id
1 'polypeptide(L)' 'MAFPHGRLIASRDGVNFVLAPDGWDHLAGQRPRHAVAVSREEAEDWCEREGWDLHLLDEVPATS' A
#
# COMPACT_ATOMS: atom_id res chain seq x y z
N MET A 1 -4.39 -4.24 1.60
CA MET A 1 -3.42 -3.59 0.71
C MET A 1 -3.05 -4.58 -0.40
N ALA A 2 -3.64 -4.52 -1.61
CA ALA A 2 -3.66 -5.65 -2.59
C ALA A 2 -2.42 -5.71 -3.53
N PHE A 3 -2.12 -6.71 -4.39
CA PHE A 3 -2.41 -8.15 -4.71
C PHE A 3 -1.76 -8.40 -6.13
N PRO A 4 -1.81 -9.60 -6.75
CA PRO A 4 -0.66 -10.45 -7.11
C PRO A 4 0.27 -9.98 -8.26
N HIS A 5 -0.01 -8.83 -8.91
CA HIS A 5 0.76 -8.25 -10.03
C HIS A 5 0.81 -6.71 -9.98
N GLY A 6 0.28 -6.10 -8.92
CA GLY A 6 0.19 -4.64 -8.75
C GLY A 6 0.98 -4.14 -7.54
N ARG A 7 1.00 -2.82 -7.36
CA ARG A 7 1.62 -2.17 -6.21
C ARG A 7 0.70 -2.21 -4.99
N LEU A 8 1.32 -2.25 -3.81
CA LEU A 8 0.62 -2.19 -2.53
C LEU A 8 -0.09 -0.83 -2.37
N ILE A 9 -1.37 -0.85 -1.99
CA ILE A 9 -2.18 0.36 -1.78
C ILE A 9 -2.65 0.41 -0.34
N ALA A 10 -2.38 1.51 0.35
CA ALA A 10 -2.93 1.83 1.66
C ALA A 10 -4.09 2.83 1.51
N SER A 11 -5.06 2.75 2.43
CA SER A 11 -6.11 3.77 2.53
C SER A 11 -6.16 4.28 3.95
N ARG A 12 -6.11 5.60 4.13
CA ARG A 12 -6.13 6.28 5.42
C ARG A 12 -6.98 7.53 5.31
N ASP A 13 -7.94 7.70 6.23
CA ASP A 13 -8.87 8.85 6.27
C ASP A 13 -9.58 9.16 4.93
N GLY A 14 -9.91 8.12 4.17
CA GLY A 14 -10.56 8.24 2.86
C GLY A 14 -9.60 8.58 1.71
N VAL A 15 -8.32 8.79 2.00
CA VAL A 15 -7.24 9.01 1.05
C VAL A 15 -6.54 7.70 0.72
N ASN A 16 -6.10 7.54 -0.53
CA ASN A 16 -5.39 6.35 -1.00
C ASN A 16 -3.93 6.69 -1.26
N PHE A 17 -3.04 5.77 -0.91
CA PHE A 17 -1.61 5.86 -1.16
C PHE A 17 -1.16 4.59 -1.88
N VAL A 18 -0.26 4.73 -2.84
CA VAL A 18 0.36 3.61 -3.54
C VAL A 18 1.83 3.55 -3.17
N LEU A 19 2.33 2.35 -2.90
CA LEU A 19 3.72 2.12 -2.53
C LEU A 19 4.60 2.14 -3.78
N ALA A 20 5.31 3.24 -4.00
CA ALA A 20 6.26 3.47 -5.09
C ALA A 20 7.72 3.31 -4.60
N PRO A 21 8.72 3.10 -5.49
CA PRO A 21 10.08 2.73 -5.07
C PRO A 21 10.78 3.75 -4.17
N ASP A 22 10.30 5.00 -4.19
CA ASP A 22 10.73 6.13 -3.37
C ASP A 22 9.88 6.33 -2.10
N GLY A 23 8.83 5.53 -1.90
CA GLY A 23 7.96 5.56 -0.73
C GLY A 23 6.48 5.60 -1.08
N TRP A 24 5.66 6.12 -0.17
CA TRP A 24 4.23 6.25 -0.40
C TRP A 24 3.88 7.47 -1.22
N ASP A 25 3.22 7.22 -2.34
CA ASP A 25 2.78 8.28 -3.24
C ASP A 25 1.26 8.42 -3.20
N HIS A 26 0.78 9.66 -3.28
CA HIS A 26 -0.65 9.94 -3.15
C HIS A 26 -1.41 9.49 -4.40
N LEU A 27 -2.35 8.57 -4.22
CA LEU A 27 -3.18 8.05 -5.30
C LEU A 27 -4.43 8.91 -5.46
N ALA A 28 -4.39 9.86 -6.40
CA ALA A 28 -5.52 10.69 -6.75
C ALA A 28 -6.68 9.84 -7.31
N GLY A 29 -7.78 9.76 -6.56
CA GLY A 29 -9.03 9.13 -7.02
C GLY A 29 -9.53 8.02 -6.10
N GLN A 30 -10.57 7.31 -6.58
CA GLN A 30 -11.16 6.19 -5.85
C GLN A 30 -10.24 4.97 -5.89
N ARG A 31 -10.27 4.17 -4.81
CA ARG A 31 -9.57 2.89 -4.74
C ARG A 31 -9.89 2.06 -6.00
N PRO A 32 -8.89 1.46 -6.68
CA PRO A 32 -9.13 0.63 -7.84
C PRO A 32 -10.13 -0.49 -7.53
N ARG A 33 -11.10 -0.72 -8.42
CA ARG A 33 -12.19 -1.71 -8.18
C ARG A 33 -11.69 -3.15 -8.01
N HIS A 34 -10.49 -3.44 -8.50
CA HIS A 34 -9.84 -4.74 -8.40
C HIS A 34 -8.87 -4.85 -7.20
N ALA A 35 -8.71 -3.78 -6.41
CA ALA A 35 -7.86 -3.81 -5.23
C ALA A 35 -8.57 -4.59 -4.11
N VAL A 36 -8.01 -5.76 -3.79
CA VAL A 36 -8.45 -6.62 -2.70
C VAL A 36 -7.89 -6.10 -1.36
N ALA A 37 -8.73 -6.06 -0.33
CA ALA A 37 -8.22 -5.81 1.01
C ALA A 37 -7.36 -7.00 1.44
N VAL A 38 -6.18 -6.72 2.00
CA VAL A 38 -5.29 -7.75 2.55
C VAL A 38 -4.93 -7.28 3.95
N SER A 39 -4.69 -8.25 4.82
CA SER A 39 -4.23 -8.08 6.19
C SER A 39 -2.83 -7.46 6.26
N ARG A 40 -2.37 -7.16 7.47
CA ARG A 40 -1.00 -6.68 7.66
C ARG A 40 0.03 -7.74 7.28
N GLU A 41 -0.17 -8.97 7.74
CA GLU A 41 0.70 -10.13 7.44
C GLU A 41 0.84 -10.35 5.93
N GLU A 42 -0.26 -10.33 5.18
CA GLU A 42 -0.22 -10.46 3.71
C GLU A 42 0.51 -9.28 3.02
N ALA A 43 0.52 -8.10 3.63
CA ALA A 43 1.28 -6.96 3.13
C ALA A 43 2.78 -7.09 3.44
N GLU A 44 3.11 -7.62 4.62
CA GLU A 44 4.48 -7.94 5.02
C GLU A 44 5.07 -9.00 4.09
N ASP A 45 4.35 -10.10 3.86
CA ASP A 45 4.73 -11.16 2.90
C ASP A 45 4.97 -10.61 1.49
N TRP A 46 4.16 -9.65 1.05
CA TRP A 46 4.36 -9.00 -0.26
C TRP A 46 5.64 -8.19 -0.29
N CYS A 47 5.90 -7.38 0.75
CA CYS A 47 7.12 -6.59 0.85
C CYS A 47 8.36 -7.49 0.85
N GLU A 48 8.36 -8.58 1.63
CA GLU A 48 9.47 -9.53 1.64
C GLU A 48 9.73 -10.14 0.26
N ARG A 49 8.65 -10.55 -0.45
CA ARG A 49 8.75 -11.13 -1.79
C ARG A 49 9.32 -10.16 -2.83
N GLU A 50 8.97 -8.88 -2.73
CA GLU A 50 9.44 -7.84 -3.64
C GLU A 50 10.78 -7.22 -3.19
N GLY A 51 11.26 -7.53 -1.98
CA GLY A 51 12.48 -6.98 -1.39
C GLY A 51 12.34 -5.57 -0.83
N TRP A 52 11.12 -5.21 -0.40
CA TRP A 52 10.80 -3.91 0.19
C TRP A 52 10.90 -3.95 1.72
N ASP A 53 11.22 -2.80 2.32
CA ASP A 53 11.31 -2.67 3.77
C ASP A 53 9.91 -2.76 4.42
N LEU A 54 9.77 -3.62 5.42
CA LEU A 54 8.53 -3.80 6.19
C LEU A 54 8.12 -2.53 6.92
N HIS A 55 9.09 -1.70 7.34
CA HIS A 55 8.81 -0.42 7.99
C HIS A 55 8.01 0.55 7.11
N LEU A 56 8.05 0.39 5.79
CA LEU A 56 7.23 1.18 4.87
C LEU A 56 5.74 1.02 5.22
N LEU A 57 5.29 -0.14 5.71
CA LEU A 57 3.90 -0.34 6.10
C LEU A 57 3.46 0.54 7.28
N ASP A 58 4.41 0.99 8.10
CA ASP A 58 4.17 1.89 9.24
C ASP A 58 4.33 3.38 8.86
N GLU A 59 4.96 3.66 7.71
CA GLU A 59 5.22 5.02 7.21
C GLU A 59 4.10 5.59 6.32
N VAL A 60 2.92 4.93 6.28
CA VAL A 60 1.77 5.44 5.52
C VAL A 60 1.40 6.85 5.99
N PRO A 61 1.49 7.88 5.11
CA PRO A 61 1.29 9.27 5.50
C PRO A 61 -0.08 9.48 6.16
N ALA A 62 -0.09 10.20 7.28
CA ALA A 62 -1.32 10.70 7.88
C ALA A 62 -1.77 11.97 7.15
N THR A 63 -3.00 12.01 6.68
CA THR A 63 -3.63 13.27 6.25
C THR A 63 -3.97 14.08 7.49
N SER A 64 -3.19 15.13 7.75
CA SER A 64 -3.48 16.15 8.77
C SER A 64 -4.58 17.09 8.30
#